data_AF-A0A352MYS9-F1
#
_entry.id   AF-A0A352MYS9-F1
#
_cell.length_a   1.000
_cell.length_b   1.000
_cell.length_c   1.000
_cell.angle_alpha   90.00
_cell.angle_beta   90.00
_cell.angle_gamma   90.00
#
_symmetry.space_group_name_H-M   'P 1'
#
loop_
_entity.id
_entity.type
_entity.pdbx_description
1 polymer ?
#
loop_
_entity_poly.entity_id
_entity_poly.type
_entity_poly.pdbx_seq_one_letter_code
_entity_poly.pdbx_strand_id
1 'polypeptide(L)' 'MGGRHSSLKSTGKIRAKRNVLKRFERIDILTKGGRWKPGDKVLGLPKTKGVE' A
#
# COMPACT_ATOMS: atom_id res chain seq x y z
N MET A 1 -23.32 35.80 14.21
CA MET A 1 -23.99 34.52 13.89
C MET A 1 -23.18 33.78 12.84
N GLY A 2 -22.85 32.51 13.11
CA GLY A 2 -22.41 31.55 12.10
C GLY A 2 -20.95 31.63 11.68
N GLY A 3 -20.03 31.16 12.53
CA GLY A 3 -18.66 30.86 12.12
C GLY A 3 -18.63 29.95 10.89
N ARG A 4 -17.66 30.20 10.00
CA ARG A 4 -17.31 29.40 8.82
C ARG A 4 -17.56 27.93 9.12
N HIS A 5 -18.51 27.33 8.39
CA HIS A 5 -18.85 25.91 8.43
C HIS A 5 -17.56 25.10 8.56
N SER A 6 -17.45 24.25 9.59
CA SER A 6 -16.25 23.45 9.83
C SER A 6 -16.15 22.37 8.76
N SER A 7 -15.64 22.74 7.58
CA SER A 7 -15.71 21.98 6.33
C SER A 7 -14.82 20.74 6.30
N LEU A 8 -13.99 20.49 7.31
CA LEU A 8 -13.38 19.18 7.47
C LEU A 8 -12.95 18.97 8.92
N LYS A 9 -13.80 18.34 9.72
CA LYS A 9 -13.37 17.69 10.97
C LYS A 9 -13.18 16.20 10.68
N SER A 10 -12.06 15.82 10.08
CA SER A 10 -11.66 14.42 9.93
C SER A 10 -11.17 13.87 11.28
N THR A 11 -12.12 13.60 12.18
CA THR A 11 -11.88 12.78 13.37
C THR A 11 -12.09 11.31 12.98
N GLY A 12 -11.02 10.61 12.66
CA GLY A 12 -11.08 9.20 12.29
C GLY A 12 -9.85 8.74 11.54
N LYS A 13 -9.23 7.66 12.01
CA LYS A 13 -8.09 6.96 11.37
C LYS A 13 -8.51 6.30 10.05
N ILE A 14 -9.00 7.06 9.08
CA ILE A 14 -9.20 6.55 7.72
C ILE A 14 -7.83 6.47 7.08
N ARG A 15 -7.16 5.32 7.23
CA ARG A 15 -5.93 5.04 6.48
C ARG A 15 -6.33 4.78 5.04
N ALA A 16 -6.13 5.75 4.16
CA ALA A 16 -6.42 5.60 2.73
C ALA A 16 -5.77 4.31 2.19
N LYS A 17 -6.54 3.50 1.44
CA LYS A 17 -6.02 2.33 0.73
C LYS A 17 -4.95 2.81 -0.25
N ARG A 18 -3.69 2.44 -0.02
CA ARG A 18 -2.58 2.83 -0.88
C ARG A 18 -2.44 1.82 -2.01
N ASN A 19 -2.54 2.28 -3.25
CA ASN A 19 -2.32 1.46 -4.45
C ASN A 19 -0.84 1.17 -4.71
N VAL A 20 0.06 2.00 -4.15
CA VAL A 20 1.51 1.87 -4.32
C VAL A 20 2.11 1.20 -3.08
N LEU A 21 2.56 -0.03 -3.27
CA LEU A 21 3.27 -0.81 -2.27
C LEU A 21 4.76 -0.47 -2.27
N LYS A 22 5.37 -0.45 -1.09
CA LYS A 22 6.83 -0.38 -0.99
C LYS A 22 7.44 -1.68 -1.50
N ARG A 23 8.70 -1.62 -1.94
CA ARG A 23 9.40 -2.77 -2.54
C ARG A 23 9.46 -3.98 -1.60
N PHE A 24 9.68 -3.78 -0.31
CA PHE A 24 9.68 -4.88 0.67
C PHE A 24 8.29 -5.50 0.85
N GLU A 25 7.22 -4.71 0.84
CA GLU A 25 5.84 -5.21 0.86
C GLU A 25 5.57 -6.05 -0.39
N ARG A 26 6.11 -5.61 -1.52
CA ARG A 26 6.01 -6.33 -2.80
C ARG A 26 6.81 -7.64 -2.80
N ILE A 27 8.01 -7.64 -2.20
CA ILE A 27 8.82 -8.86 -2.02
C ILE A 27 8.05 -9.86 -1.15
N ASP A 28 7.51 -9.43 -0.01
CA ASP A 28 6.73 -10.30 0.89
C ASP A 28 5.56 -10.98 0.16
N ILE A 29 4.77 -10.21 -0.60
CA ILE A 29 3.66 -10.75 -1.41
C ILE A 29 4.16 -11.77 -2.44
N LEU A 30 5.29 -11.50 -3.10
CA LEU A 30 5.84 -12.42 -4.10
C LEU A 30 6.45 -13.67 -3.46
N THR A 31 7.08 -13.55 -2.29
CA THR A 31 7.58 -14.67 -1.49
C THR A 31 6.42 -15.57 -1.07
N LYS A 32 5.34 -14.98 -0.53
CA LYS A 32 4.13 -15.71 -0.15
C LYS A 32 3.48 -16.40 -1.36
N GLY A 33 3.56 -15.81 -2.53
CA GLY A 33 3.11 -16.40 -3.80
C GLY A 33 4.12 -17.35 -4.46
N GLY A 34 5.28 -17.61 -3.85
CA GLY A 34 6.34 -18.48 -4.41
C GLY A 34 7.04 -17.94 -5.66
N ARG A 35 6.79 -16.67 -6.03
CA ARG A 35 7.31 -16.00 -7.24
C ARG A 35 8.64 -15.28 -7.01
N TRP A 36 9.10 -15.22 -5.76
CA TRP A 36 10.37 -14.65 -5.36
C TRP A 36 10.97 -15.49 -4.24
N LYS A 37 12.28 -15.72 -4.28
CA LYS A 37 13.03 -16.49 -3.26
C LYS A 37 14.23 -15.68 -2.74
N PRO A 38 14.72 -15.99 -1.54
CA PRO A 38 15.97 -15.42 -1.04
C PRO A 38 17.12 -15.68 -2.03
N GLY A 39 17.76 -14.61 -2.50
CA GLY A 39 18.80 -14.68 -3.54
C GLY A 39 18.34 -14.20 -4.92
N ASP A 40 17.03 -14.09 -5.16
CA ASP A 40 16.52 -13.45 -6.37
C ASP A 40 16.76 -11.94 -6.35
N LYS A 41 16.82 -11.35 -7.54
CA LYS A 41 17.01 -9.91 -7.69
C LYS A 41 15.85 -9.14 -7.05
N VAL A 42 16.19 -8.11 -6.28
CA VAL A 42 15.20 -7.20 -5.65
C VAL A 42 14.69 -6.12 -6.61
N LEU A 43 15.33 -5.97 -7.76
CA LEU A 43 14.96 -5.04 -8.83
C LEU A 43 14.24 -5.79 -9.96
N GLY A 44 13.39 -5.10 -10.71
CA GLY A 44 12.66 -5.70 -11.83
C GLY A 44 11.59 -6.72 -11.41
N LEU A 45 11.08 -6.63 -10.18
CA LEU A 45 10.10 -7.56 -9.64
C LEU A 45 8.87 -7.72 -10.57
N PRO A 46 8.27 -8.91 -10.67
CA PRO A 46 7.04 -9.14 -11.43
C PRO A 46 5.87 -8.34 -10.86
N LYS A 47 4.94 -7.91 -11.74
CA LYS A 47 3.81 -7.05 -11.34
C LYS A 47 2.93 -7.75 -10.31
N THR A 48 2.74 -7.09 -9.17
CA THR A 48 1.76 -7.50 -8.16
C THR A 48 0.47 -6.76 -8.43
N LYS A 49 -0.65 -7.48 -8.61
CA LYS A 49 -1.97 -6.86 -8.51
C LYS A 49 -2.19 -6.57 -7.03
N GLY A 50 -2.62 -5.36 -6.69
CA GLY A 50 -3.00 -5.06 -5.31
C GLY A 50 -4.05 -6.08 -4.88
N VAL A 51 -3.81 -6.79 -3.79
CA VAL A 51 -4.83 -7.65 -3.19
C VAL A 51 -5.98 -6.72 -2.79
N GLU A 52 -7.17 -7.01 -3.28
CA GLU A 52 -8.38 -6.23 -2.99
C GLU A 52 -8.72 -6.28 -1.50
#